data_AF-A0A195DUP4-F1
#
_entry.id   AF-A0A195DUP4-F1
#
_cell.length_a   1.000
_cell.length_b   1.000
_cell.length_c   1.000
_cell.angle_alpha   90.00
_cell.angle_beta   90.00
_cell.angle_gamma   90.00
#
_symmetry.space_group_name_H-M   'P 1'
#
loop_
_entity.id
_entity.type
_entity.pdbx_description
1 polymer ?
#
loop_
_entity_poly.entity_id
_entity_poly.type
_entity_poly.pdbx_seq_one_letter_code
_entity_poly.pdbx_strand_id
1 'polypeptide(L)' 'STIAVTKIYELWFKLINYLLYSPNLIPNDFFLFPRLKVRLGGHRFSSNENTDIDWHK' A
#
# COMPACT_ATOMS: atom_id res chain seq x y z
N SER A 1 12.04 8.06 11.24
CA SER A 1 13.44 7.59 11.23
C SER A 1 14.25 8.53 10.36
N THR A 2 15.34 9.10 10.89
CA THR A 2 16.21 10.04 10.17
C THR A 2 16.88 9.39 8.95
N ILE A 3 17.27 8.12 9.08
CA ILE A 3 17.90 7.33 8.00
C ILE A 3 16.99 7.22 6.77
N ALA A 4 15.69 6.97 6.97
CA ALA A 4 14.73 6.83 5.88
C ALA A 4 14.55 8.15 5.10
N VAL A 5 14.45 9.28 5.82
CA VAL A 5 14.32 10.61 5.22
C VAL A 5 15.57 10.97 4.40
N THR A 6 16.77 10.69 4.93
CA THR A 6 18.02 10.91 4.20
C THR A 6 18.07 10.11 2.90
N LYS A 7 17.69 8.83 2.93
CA LYS A 7 17.63 7.97 1.74
C LYS A 7 16.65 8.48 0.67
N ILE A 8 15.50 9.02 1.07
CA ILE A 8 14.52 9.61 0.15
C ILE A 8 15.14 10.80 -0.59
N TYR A 9 15.85 11.68 0.11
CA TYR A 9 16.54 12.81 -0.50
C TYR A 9 17.71 12.39 -1.39
N GLU A 10 18.50 11.39 -0.99
CA GLU A 10 19.58 10.82 -1.82
C GLU A 10 19.06 10.28 -3.16
N LEU A 11 17.85 9.72 -3.15
CA LEU A 11 17.17 9.19 -4.34
C LEU A 11 16.37 10.26 -5.10
N TRP A 12 16.53 11.55 -4.77
CA TRP A 12 15.86 12.68 -5.43
C TRP A 12 14.33 12.65 -5.34
N PHE A 13 13.77 11.93 -4.35
CA PHE A 13 12.34 11.95 -4.10
C PHE A 13 11.96 13.14 -3.22
N LYS A 14 10.84 13.77 -3.56
CA LYS A 14 10.23 14.79 -2.72
C LYS A 14 9.35 14.11 -1.68
N LEU A 15 9.69 14.28 -0.41
CA LEU A 15 8.81 13.88 0.68
C LEU A 15 7.63 14.85 0.77
N ILE A 16 6.42 14.33 0.58
CA ILE A 16 5.18 15.09 0.75
C ILE A 16 4.78 15.03 2.23
N ASN A 17 4.44 16.18 2.81
CA ASN A 17 4.00 16.25 4.20
C ASN A 17 2.56 15.71 4.28
N TYR A 18 2.38 14.57 4.96
CA TYR A 18 1.07 13.96 5.14
C TYR A 18 0.48 14.38 6.49
N LEU A 19 -0.80 14.74 6.48
CA LEU A 19 -1.57 14.92 7.71
C LEU A 19 -1.64 13.57 8.44
N LEU A 20 -1.17 13.58 9.69
CA LEU A 20 -1.25 12.44 10.58
C LEU A 20 -2.72 12.00 10.69
N TYR A 21 -2.99 10.71 10.54
CA TYR A 21 -4.33 10.12 10.65
C TYR A 21 -5.37 10.65 9.65
N SER A 22 -4.99 10.88 8.38
CA SER A 22 -5.97 11.12 7.31
C SER A 22 -6.04 9.98 6.28
N PRO A 23 -6.64 8.82 6.62
CA PRO A 23 -6.83 7.70 5.68
C PRO A 23 -7.55 8.09 4.38
N ASN A 24 -8.47 9.07 4.46
CA ASN A 24 -9.23 9.55 3.31
C ASN A 24 -8.39 10.33 2.28
N LEU A 25 -7.15 10.71 2.62
CA LEU A 25 -6.26 11.45 1.72
C LEU A 25 -5.18 10.56 1.09
N ILE A 26 -5.09 9.29 1.50
CA ILE A 26 -4.05 8.38 1.04
C ILE A 26 -4.68 7.42 0.03
N PRO A 27 -4.34 7.50 -1.27
CA PRO A 27 -4.94 6.65 -2.31
C PRO A 27 -4.82 5.16 -2.01
N ASN A 28 -3.75 4.76 -1.32
CA ASN A 28 -3.59 3.39 -0.89
C ASN A 28 -4.71 2.95 0.08
N ASP A 29 -5.06 3.80 1.05
CA ASP A 29 -6.00 3.49 2.12
C ASP A 29 -7.46 3.60 1.70
N PHE A 30 -7.83 4.62 0.91
CA PHE A 30 -9.23 4.81 0.50
C PHE A 30 -9.60 4.14 -0.82
N PHE A 31 -8.62 3.80 -1.68
CA PHE A 31 -8.89 3.25 -3.01
C PHE A 31 -8.30 1.84 -3.19
N LEU A 32 -7.00 1.64 -2.95
CA LEU A 32 -6.35 0.35 -3.26
C LEU A 32 -6.75 -0.75 -2.27
N PHE A 33 -6.55 -0.53 -0.96
CA PHE A 33 -6.80 -1.56 0.05
C PHE A 33 -8.27 -1.99 0.16
N PRO A 34 -9.28 -1.12 0.06
CA PRO A 34 -10.67 -1.56 0.05
C PRO A 34 -10.97 -2.50 -1.12
N ARG A 35 -10.49 -2.19 -2.33
CA ARG A 35 -10.65 -3.05 -3.51
C ARG A 35 -9.93 -4.38 -3.34
N LEU A 36 -8.71 -4.35 -2.82
CA LEU A 36 -7.94 -5.55 -2.52
C LEU A 36 -8.65 -6.41 -1.47
N LYS A 37 -9.19 -5.83 -0.40
CA LYS A 37 -9.94 -6.55 0.64
C LYS A 37 -11.19 -7.21 0.08
N VAL A 38 -11.92 -6.55 -0.82
CA VAL A 38 -13.08 -7.14 -1.49
C VAL A 38 -12.65 -8.36 -2.32
N ARG A 39 -11.57 -8.24 -3.10
CA ARG A 39 -11.06 -9.34 -3.92
C ARG A 39 -10.49 -10.49 -3.09
N LEU A 40 -9.84 -10.19 -1.96
CA LEU A 40 -9.30 -11.20 -1.04
C LEU A 40 -10.37 -11.78 -0.11
N GLY A 41 -11.53 -11.15 -0.02
CA GLY A 41 -12.63 -11.58 0.84
C GLY A 41 -13.06 -13.00 0.50
N GLY A 42 -12.92 -13.92 1.46
CA GLY A 42 -13.27 -15.33 1.28
C GLY A 42 -12.18 -16.22 0.68
N HIS A 43 -11.05 -15.66 0.25
CA HIS A 43 -9.90 -16.46 -0.17
C HIS A 43 -9.06 -16.94 1.03
N ARG A 44 -8.69 -18.22 1.02
CA ARG A 44 -7.71 -18.81 1.96
C ARG A 44 -6.49 -19.26 1.17
N PHE A 45 -5.33 -18.73 1.53
CA PHE A 45 -4.07 -19.11 0.91
C PHE A 45 -3.42 -20.24 1.73
N SER A 46 -3.07 -21.34 1.08
CA SER A 46 -2.43 -22.51 1.71
C SER A 46 -0.91 -22.40 1.77
N SER A 47 -0.32 -21.52 0.96
CA SER A 47 1.11 -21.27 0.87
C SER A 47 1.36 -19.81 0.45
N ASN A 48 2.53 -19.27 0.80
CA ASN A 48 3.01 -17.96 0.38
C ASN A 48 3.22 -17.87 -1.15
N GLU A 49 3.51 -19.00 -1.79
CA GLU A 49 3.75 -19.10 -3.24
C GLU A 49 2.47 -18.83 -4.06
N ASN A 50 1.30 -19.09 -3.49
CA ASN A 50 0.00 -18.98 -4.16
C ASN A 50 -0.75 -17.70 -3.77
N THR A 51 -0.05 -16.56 -3.66
CA THR A 51 -0.66 -15.27 -3.31
C THR A 51 -0.97 -14.39 -4.51
N ASP A 52 -0.63 -14.83 -5.73
CA ASP A 52 -0.90 -14.06 -6.94
C ASP A 52 -2.39 -14.11 -7.28
N ILE A 53 -3.00 -12.94 -7.32
CA ILE A 53 -4.44 -12.75 -7.51
C ILE A 53 -4.59 -12.15 -8.90
N ASP A 54 -5.26 -12.86 -9.81
CA ASP A 54 -5.54 -12.35 -11.15
C ASP A 54 -6.30 -11.01 -11.06
N TRP A 55 -5.69 -9.96 -11.59
CA TRP A 55 -6.21 -8.60 -11.49
C TRP A 55 -7.31 -8.30 -12.52
N HIS A 56 -7.50 -9.17 -13.52
CA HIS A 56 -8.38 -8.97 -14.69
C HIS A 56 -9.73 -9.70 -14.62
N LYS A 57 -10.02 -10.40 -13.52
CA LYS A 57 -11.37 -10.88 -13.17
C LYS A 57 -12.08 -9.89 -12.25
#